data_AF-A0A095SNW0-F1
#
_entry.id   AF-A0A095SNW0-F1
#
_cell.length_a   1.000
_cell.length_b   1.000
_cell.length_c   1.000
_cell.angle_alpha   90.00
_cell.angle_beta   90.00
_cell.angle_gamma   90.00
#
_symmetry.space_group_name_H-M   'P 1'
#
loop_
_entity.id
_entity.type
_entity.pdbx_description
1 polymer ?
#
loop_
_entity_poly.entity_id
_entity_poly.type
_entity_poly.pdbx_seq_one_letter_code
_entity_poly.pdbx_strand_id
1 'polypeptide(L)' 'MKLLALLQLALVIYAIVMIIQSSAETGAKVLWTLLVLIVPLIGLIIWALMGPGSPLKR' A
#
# COMPACT_ATOMS: atom_id res chain seq x y z
N MET A 1 -14.34 -10.88 -13.83
CA MET A 1 -12.86 -10.83 -13.90
C MET A 1 -12.30 -9.42 -14.09
N LYS A 2 -12.88 -8.54 -14.91
CA LYS A 2 -12.34 -7.18 -15.17
C LYS A 2 -12.47 -6.21 -13.99
N LEU A 3 -13.57 -6.28 -13.23
CA LEU A 3 -13.84 -5.33 -12.14
C LEU A 3 -12.91 -5.50 -10.93
N LEU A 4 -12.57 -6.75 -10.58
CA LEU A 4 -11.68 -7.04 -9.45
C LEU A 4 -10.27 -6.48 -9.68
N ALA A 5 -9.76 -6.55 -10.92
CA ALA A 5 -8.46 -5.98 -11.28
C ALA A 5 -8.45 -4.44 -11.14
N LEU A 6 -9.55 -3.78 -11.51
CA LEU A 6 -9.69 -2.32 -11.35
C LEU A 6 -9.77 -1.91 -9.87
N LEU A 7 -10.51 -2.67 -9.05
CA LEU A 7 -10.57 -2.44 -7.61
C LEU A 7 -9.20 -2.63 -6.96
N GLN A 8 -8.49 -3.71 -7.33
CA GLN A 8 -7.13 -3.95 -6.84
C GLN A 8 -6.18 -2.82 -7.24
N LEU A 9 -6.25 -2.34 -8.48
CA LEU A 9 -5.44 -1.22 -8.94
C LEU A 9 -5.74 0.06 -8.14
N ALA A 10 -7.01 0.37 -7.90
CA ALA A 10 -7.41 1.51 -7.09
C ALA A 10 -6.86 1.42 -5.66
N LEU A 11 -6.90 0.23 -5.05
CA LEU A 11 -6.33 -0.01 -3.72
C LEU A 11 -4.80 0.13 -3.70
N VAL A 12 -4.10 -0.35 -4.74
CA VAL A 12 -2.64 -0.15 -4.88
C VAL A 12 -2.30 1.34 -4.91
N ILE A 13 -3.02 2.12 -5.73
CA ILE A 13 -2.81 3.58 -5.81
C ILE A 13 -3.08 4.23 -4.45
N TYR A 14 -4.18 3.86 -3.80
CA TYR A 14 -4.53 4.36 -2.47
C TYR A 14 -3.40 4.10 -1.44
N ALA A 15 -2.89 2.87 -1.40
CA ALA A 15 -1.80 2.50 -0.50
C ALA A 15 -0.54 3.35 -0.75
N ILE A 16 -0.14 3.53 -2.01
CA ILE A 16 1.03 4.33 -2.37
C ILE A 16 0.88 5.78 -1.93
N VAL A 17 -0.28 6.39 -2.16
CA VAL A 17 -0.58 7.76 -1.74
C VAL A 17 -0.45 7.91 -0.22
N MET A 18 -1.02 6.97 0.54
CA MET A 18 -0.96 6.97 2.00
C MET A 18 0.47 6.74 2.53
N ILE A 19 1.26 5.86 1.90
CA ILE A 19 2.67 5.64 2.23
C ILE A 19 3.46 6.93 2.03
N ILE A 20 3.30 7.60 0.88
CA ILE A 20 4.03 8.83 0.55
C ILE A 20 3.67 9.97 1.51
N GLN A 21 2.39 10.11 1.87
CA GLN A 21 1.92 11.14 2.79
C GLN A 21 2.25 10.86 4.27
N SER A 22 2.68 9.66 4.61
CA SER A 22 3.02 9.31 6.00
C SER A 22 4.25 10.06 6.53
N SER A 23 4.39 10.14 7.86
CA SER A 23 5.58 10.68 8.53
C SER A 23 6.77 9.70 8.58
N ALA A 24 6.71 8.58 7.86
CA ALA A 24 7.81 7.62 7.82
C ALA A 24 9.03 8.16 7.05
N GLU A 25 10.22 7.67 7.38
CA GLU A 25 11.44 8.01 6.66
C GLU A 25 11.40 7.52 5.20
N THR A 26 12.14 8.18 4.32
CA THR A 26 12.17 7.89 2.87
C THR A 26 12.49 6.43 2.57
N GLY A 27 13.44 5.81 3.28
CA GLY A 27 13.80 4.40 3.08
C GLY A 27 12.63 3.45 3.36
N ALA A 28 11.87 3.71 4.43
CA ALA A 28 10.68 2.94 4.75
C ALA A 28 9.59 3.11 3.68
N LYS A 29 9.35 4.35 3.21
CA LYS A 29 8.38 4.62 2.13
C LYS A 29 8.69 3.84 0.86
N VAL A 30 9.96 3.82 0.45
CA VAL A 30 10.41 3.08 -0.74
C VAL A 30 10.20 1.58 -0.55
N LEU A 31 10.60 1.02 0.60
CA LEU A 31 10.45 -0.41 0.88
C LEU A 31 8.97 -0.84 0.84
N TRP A 32 8.09 -0.07 1.49
CA TRP A 32 6.66 -0.35 1.51
C TRP A 32 6.01 -0.21 0.12
N THR A 33 6.42 0.79 -0.65
CA THR A 33 5.94 0.98 -2.03
C THR A 33 6.34 -0.19 -2.92
N LEU A 34 7.60 -0.63 -2.84
CA LEU A 34 8.09 -1.78 -3.59
C LEU A 34 7.36 -3.08 -3.21
N LEU A 35 7.12 -3.29 -1.91
CA LEU A 35 6.39 -4.46 -1.41
C LEU A 35 4.96 -4.53 -1.98
N VAL A 36 4.23 -3.40 -1.98
CA VAL A 36 2.88 -3.32 -2.55
C VAL A 36 2.89 -3.47 -4.08
N LEU A 37 3.93 -3.02 -4.79
CA LEU A 37 4.00 -3.16 -6.25
C LEU A 37 4.36 -4.57 -6.72
N ILE A 38 5.32 -5.23 -6.04
CA ILE A 38 5.81 -6.56 -6.44
C ILE A 38 4.78 -7.64 -6.11
N VAL A 39 4.12 -7.53 -4.95
CA VAL A 39 3.14 -8.53 -4.49
C VAL A 39 1.83 -7.83 -4.14
N PRO A 40 1.02 -7.39 -5.11
CA PRO A 40 -0.06 -6.45 -4.85
C PRO A 40 -1.15 -6.92 -3.89
N LEU A 41 -1.64 -8.16 -4.02
CA LEU A 41 -2.66 -8.68 -3.11
C LEU A 41 -2.15 -8.81 -1.67
N ILE A 42 -1.04 -9.52 -1.48
CA ILE A 42 -0.49 -9.79 -0.14
C ILE A 42 0.13 -8.52 0.45
N GLY A 43 0.86 -7.76 -0.37
CA GLY A 43 1.49 -6.51 0.00
C GLY A 43 0.48 -5.46 0.44
N LEU A 44 -0.69 -5.37 -0.20
CA LEU A 44 -1.78 -4.52 0.28
C LEU A 44 -2.29 -4.95 1.66
N ILE A 45 -2.46 -6.25 1.90
CA ILE A 45 -2.91 -6.76 3.21
C ILE A 45 -1.88 -6.45 4.29
N ILE A 46 -0.60 -6.73 4.03
CA ILE A 46 0.49 -6.46 4.98
C ILE A 46 0.57 -4.94 5.25
N TRP A 47 0.56 -4.12 4.20
CA TRP A 47 0.55 -2.66 4.36
C TRP A 47 -0.66 -2.19 5.16
N ALA A 48 -1.86 -2.71 4.89
CA ALA A 48 -3.04 -2.35 5.65
C ALA A 48 -2.92 -2.71 7.13
N LEU A 49 -2.19 -3.76 7.53
CA LEU A 49 -2.05 -4.11 8.94
C LEU A 49 -0.92 -3.36 9.65
N MET A 50 0.21 -3.14 8.99
CA MET A 50 1.44 -2.63 9.64
C MET A 50 2.14 -1.49 8.91
N GLY A 51 1.73 -1.20 7.68
CA GLY A 51 2.34 -0.20 6.82
C GLY A 51 2.14 1.24 7.29
N PRO A 52 3.04 2.15 6.91
CA PRO A 52 2.96 3.55 7.27
C PRO A 52 1.79 4.23 6.53
N GLY A 53 1.07 5.09 7.24
CA GLY A 53 -0.15 5.71 6.73
C GLY A 53 -1.33 4.73 6.60
N SER A 54 -1.24 3.51 7.13
CA SER A 54 -2.36 2.58 7.07
C SER A 54 -3.59 3.10 7.82
N PRO A 55 -4.80 2.96 7.23
CA PRO A 55 -6.05 3.28 7.92
C PRO A 55 -6.41 2.31 9.05
N LEU A 56 -5.94 1.05 9.03
CA LEU A 56 -6.31 0.05 10.05
C LEU A 56 -5.39 0.06 11.28
N LYS A 57 -4.26 0.78 11.21
CA LYS A 57 -3.31 0.94 12.32
C LYS A 57 -3.67 2.13 13.24
N ARG A 58 -4.78 2.82 12.97
CA ARG A 58 -5.30 3.90 13.82
C ARG A 58 -6.02 3.36 15.05
#